data_AF-A0ABD5N4B0-F1
#
_entry.id   AF-A0ABD5N4B0-F1
#
_cell.length_a   1.000
_cell.length_b   1.000
_cell.length_c   1.000
_cell.angle_alpha   90.00
_cell.angle_beta   90.00
_cell.angle_gamma   90.00
#
_symmetry.space_group_name_H-M   'P 1'
#
loop_
_entity.id
_entity.type
_entity.pdbx_description
1 polymer ?
#
loop_
_entity_poly.entity_id
_entity_poly.type
_entity_poly.pdbx_seq_one_letter_code
_entity_poly.pdbx_strand_id
1 'polypeptide(L)'
;MKTCAYKFRNGEKCREETWQNSEFCIIHIELPEDEESGEFKRINELKDKKVEEKLIQKEFNFEGAKLFEVDFSGMKIKNTLDFSHAIIRKDALFEGAMIGGDALFEGAMIGGDALFEGATIGRDARFGEATILGDALFGRARIGRYALFGRAKIGKIVNFDLTEIKGTLSFKDTTFENPESQEHACRKAKNIWAKLGDRVEENYHHYSEMEAKRKQKNPIIKFLELPIQYIFGYGTKIKPTFIIWFLIVSVSVLSFWIGNGIYQLVSYILAIIAAIMGALFVTIFARRYMR
;
A
#
# COMPACT_ATOMS: atom_id res chain seq x y z
N MET A 1 8.96 1.44 -42.26
CA MET A 1 9.16 2.31 -41.08
C MET A 1 9.66 1.48 -39.91
N LYS A 2 10.49 2.06 -39.03
CA LYS A 2 10.97 1.37 -37.83
C LYS A 2 9.88 1.40 -36.77
N THR A 3 9.69 0.29 -36.07
CA THR A 3 8.76 0.16 -34.95
C THR A 3 9.49 0.42 -33.64
N CYS A 4 8.77 0.92 -32.63
CA CYS A 4 9.28 1.18 -31.30
C CYS A 4 10.01 -0.05 -30.71
N ALA A 5 11.17 0.20 -30.10
CA ALA A 5 11.98 -0.83 -29.45
C ALA A 5 11.44 -1.28 -28.09
N TYR A 6 10.45 -0.57 -27.51
CA TYR A 6 9.87 -0.93 -26.22
C TYR A 6 9.20 -2.31 -26.28
N LYS A 7 9.48 -3.13 -25.25
CA LYS A 7 8.95 -4.48 -25.11
C LYS A 7 8.10 -4.54 -23.85
N PHE A 8 6.83 -4.87 -24.02
CA PHE A 8 5.87 -5.06 -22.93
C PHE A 8 6.22 -6.30 -22.10
N ARG A 9 5.71 -6.37 -20.87
CA ARG A 9 5.89 -7.52 -19.96
C ARG A 9 5.35 -8.82 -20.53
N ASN A 10 4.32 -8.77 -21.38
CA ASN A 10 3.79 -9.94 -22.07
C ASN A 10 4.73 -10.48 -23.17
N GLY A 11 5.84 -9.78 -23.44
CA GLY A 11 6.85 -10.15 -24.43
C GLY A 11 6.64 -9.54 -25.81
N GLU A 12 5.49 -8.91 -26.07
CA GLU A 12 5.19 -8.23 -27.32
C GLU A 12 5.95 -6.92 -27.45
N LYS A 13 6.23 -6.51 -28.69
CA LYS A 13 6.82 -5.20 -28.97
C LYS A 13 5.74 -4.17 -29.22
N CYS A 14 6.00 -2.94 -28.79
CA CYS A 14 5.20 -1.79 -29.17
C CYS A 14 5.17 -1.65 -30.69
N ARG A 15 3.96 -1.57 -31.26
CA ARG A 15 3.74 -1.51 -32.72
C ARG A 15 3.72 -0.09 -33.26
N GLU A 16 3.85 0.90 -32.37
CA GLU A 16 3.93 2.31 -32.74
C GLU A 16 5.19 2.62 -33.53
N GLU A 17 5.08 3.61 -34.38
CA GLU A 17 6.19 4.09 -35.20
C GLU A 17 7.21 4.85 -34.34
N THR A 18 8.49 4.68 -34.65
CA THR A 18 9.57 5.40 -33.99
C THR A 18 9.45 6.90 -34.23
N TRP A 19 9.73 7.69 -33.20
CA TRP A 19 9.75 9.14 -33.29
C TRP A 19 11.13 9.63 -33.76
N GLN A 20 11.18 10.21 -34.96
CA GLN A 20 12.38 10.81 -35.54
C GLN A 20 13.60 9.84 -35.50
N ASN A 21 14.71 10.26 -34.87
CA ASN A 21 15.94 9.49 -34.75
C ASN A 21 15.98 8.59 -33.50
N SER A 22 14.89 8.51 -32.73
CA SER A 22 14.79 7.65 -31.57
C SER A 22 14.47 6.21 -31.95
N GLU A 23 14.91 5.26 -31.12
CA GLU A 23 14.46 3.87 -31.19
C GLU A 23 13.04 3.68 -30.62
N PHE A 24 12.49 4.71 -29.97
CA PHE A 24 11.20 4.66 -29.30
C PHE A 24 10.14 5.51 -30.02
N CYS A 25 8.86 5.18 -29.82
CA CYS A 25 7.76 6.02 -30.26
C CYS A 25 7.57 7.23 -29.34
N ILE A 26 6.72 8.17 -29.77
CA ILE A 26 6.45 9.41 -29.03
C ILE A 26 6.01 9.17 -27.57
N ILE A 27 5.35 8.06 -27.25
CA ILE A 27 4.91 7.72 -25.89
C ILE A 27 6.07 7.23 -25.01
N HIS A 28 7.04 6.49 -25.60
CA HIS A 28 8.13 5.83 -24.87
C HIS A 28 9.43 6.65 -24.80
N ILE A 29 9.56 7.73 -25.58
CA ILE A 29 10.68 8.68 -25.42
C ILE A 29 10.57 9.45 -24.09
N GLU A 30 11.71 9.81 -23.54
CA GLU A 30 11.79 10.71 -22.38
C GLU A 30 11.22 12.10 -22.71
N LEU A 31 10.64 12.73 -21.70
CA LEU A 31 10.35 14.16 -21.75
C LEU A 31 11.65 14.95 -21.49
N PRO A 32 11.89 16.09 -22.16
CA PRO A 32 12.98 16.99 -21.80
C PRO A 32 12.89 17.41 -20.33
N GLU A 33 14.02 17.65 -19.66
CA GLU A 33 14.03 18.02 -18.23
C GLU A 33 13.51 19.44 -17.97
N ASP A 34 13.82 20.38 -18.87
CA ASP A 34 13.37 21.77 -18.78
C ASP A 34 11.91 21.90 -19.27
N GLU A 35 10.98 21.97 -18.32
CA GLU A 35 9.54 22.10 -18.54
C GLU A 35 9.14 23.43 -19.21
N GLU A 36 9.97 24.46 -19.12
CA GLU A 36 9.69 25.76 -19.75
C GLU A 36 10.10 25.80 -21.22
N SER A 37 10.98 24.88 -21.64
CA SER A 37 11.51 24.80 -22.99
C SER A 37 10.43 24.60 -24.05
N GLY A 38 10.63 25.20 -25.23
CA GLY A 38 9.73 24.99 -26.38
C GLY A 38 9.72 23.54 -26.88
N GLU A 39 10.81 22.80 -26.69
CA GLU A 39 10.88 21.38 -27.03
C GLU A 39 10.01 20.52 -26.11
N PHE A 40 10.07 20.76 -24.79
CA PHE A 40 9.21 20.10 -23.83
C PHE A 40 7.74 20.29 -24.18
N LYS A 41 7.31 21.55 -24.37
CA LYS A 41 5.92 21.87 -24.71
C LYS A 41 5.46 21.14 -25.97
N ARG A 42 6.30 21.17 -27.02
CA ARG A 42 6.01 20.46 -28.28
C ARG A 42 5.89 18.95 -28.10
N ILE A 43 6.82 18.31 -27.38
CA ILE A 43 6.79 16.86 -27.15
C ILE A 43 5.60 16.48 -26.28
N ASN A 44 5.28 17.28 -25.27
CA ASN A 44 4.15 17.05 -24.40
C ASN A 44 2.82 17.11 -25.18
N GLU A 45 2.62 18.15 -25.98
CA GLU A 45 1.44 18.26 -26.86
C GLU A 45 1.28 17.08 -27.82
N LEU A 46 2.39 16.54 -28.33
CA LEU A 46 2.37 15.36 -29.20
C LEU A 46 2.04 14.07 -28.43
N LYS A 47 2.52 13.95 -27.19
CA LYS A 47 2.16 12.83 -26.30
C LYS A 47 0.68 12.89 -25.95
N ASP A 48 0.15 14.06 -25.59
CA ASP A 48 -1.27 14.27 -25.26
C ASP A 48 -2.17 13.88 -26.44
N LYS A 49 -1.86 14.39 -27.64
CA LYS A 49 -2.55 13.98 -28.88
C LYS A 49 -2.48 12.49 -29.14
N LYS A 50 -1.32 11.87 -28.88
CA LYS A 50 -1.17 10.43 -29.08
C LYS A 50 -1.98 9.63 -28.06
N VAL A 51 -2.11 10.10 -26.82
CA VAL A 51 -3.01 9.51 -25.83
C VAL A 51 -4.45 9.61 -26.33
N GLU A 52 -4.91 10.79 -26.76
CA GLU A 52 -6.25 10.97 -27.34
C GLU A 52 -6.53 10.04 -28.52
N GLU A 53 -5.58 9.91 -29.46
CA GLU A 53 -5.67 8.98 -30.59
C GLU A 53 -5.87 7.54 -30.13
N LYS A 54 -5.09 7.07 -29.16
CA LYS A 54 -5.21 5.70 -28.60
C LYS A 54 -6.55 5.49 -27.91
N LEU A 55 -7.07 6.50 -27.21
CA LEU A 55 -8.40 6.46 -26.59
C LEU A 55 -9.52 6.31 -27.63
N ILE A 56 -9.45 7.05 -28.74
CA ILE A 56 -10.40 6.93 -29.86
C ILE A 56 -10.33 5.52 -30.49
N GLN A 57 -9.12 4.97 -30.63
CA GLN A 57 -8.88 3.63 -31.15
C GLN A 57 -9.21 2.52 -30.14
N LYS A 58 -9.62 2.87 -28.92
CA LYS A 58 -9.91 1.94 -27.81
C LYS A 58 -8.70 1.09 -27.40
N GLU A 59 -7.51 1.64 -27.56
CA GLU A 59 -6.27 1.06 -27.07
C GLU A 59 -5.92 1.72 -25.73
N PHE A 60 -5.94 0.93 -24.66
CA PHE A 60 -5.75 1.41 -23.29
C PHE A 60 -4.47 0.86 -22.65
N ASN A 61 -3.51 0.45 -23.49
CA ASN A 61 -2.20 0.04 -23.04
C ASN A 61 -1.21 1.21 -23.17
N PHE A 62 -0.81 1.72 -22.02
CA PHE A 62 0.19 2.77 -21.81
C PHE A 62 1.37 2.23 -20.95
N GLU A 63 1.61 0.93 -20.97
CA GLU A 63 2.72 0.31 -20.26
C GLU A 63 4.06 0.96 -20.69
N GLY A 64 4.83 1.43 -19.70
CA GLY A 64 6.09 2.12 -19.90
C GLY A 64 5.99 3.55 -20.45
N ALA A 65 4.79 4.09 -20.62
CA ALA A 65 4.59 5.44 -21.14
C ALA A 65 5.29 6.49 -20.26
N LYS A 66 5.83 7.54 -20.89
CA LYS A 66 6.47 8.67 -20.20
C LYS A 66 5.68 9.93 -20.51
N LEU A 67 4.86 10.36 -19.57
CA LEU A 67 3.86 11.40 -19.74
C LEU A 67 4.06 12.49 -18.67
N PHE A 68 3.61 13.70 -18.96
CA PHE A 68 3.72 14.79 -17.99
C PHE A 68 2.58 14.72 -16.99
N GLU A 69 1.35 14.68 -17.49
CA GLU A 69 0.12 14.56 -16.71
C GLU A 69 -0.83 13.65 -17.49
N VAL A 70 -1.76 12.99 -16.80
CA VAL A 70 -2.84 12.25 -17.47
C VAL A 70 -4.18 12.60 -16.84
N ASP A 71 -5.17 12.87 -17.69
CA ASP A 71 -6.55 13.11 -17.26
C ASP A 71 -7.52 12.15 -17.95
N PHE A 72 -8.10 11.28 -17.13
CA PHE A 72 -9.11 10.30 -17.49
C PHE A 72 -10.40 10.50 -16.68
N SER A 73 -10.57 11.68 -16.08
CA SER A 73 -11.72 12.02 -15.25
C SER A 73 -13.03 11.86 -16.01
N GLY A 74 -13.99 11.18 -15.39
CA GLY A 74 -15.31 10.88 -15.98
C GLY A 74 -15.31 9.97 -17.21
N MET A 75 -14.16 9.47 -17.66
CA MET A 75 -14.07 8.63 -18.85
C MET A 75 -14.73 7.27 -18.64
N LYS A 76 -15.27 6.69 -19.72
CA LYS A 76 -15.82 5.33 -19.73
C LYS A 76 -14.95 4.41 -20.57
N ILE A 77 -14.10 3.63 -19.89
CA ILE A 77 -13.19 2.66 -20.48
C ILE A 77 -13.78 1.27 -20.27
N LYS A 78 -14.17 0.57 -21.34
CA LYS A 78 -14.80 -0.76 -21.19
C LYS A 78 -13.82 -1.88 -20.84
N ASN A 79 -12.53 -1.67 -21.13
CA ASN A 79 -11.48 -2.69 -21.04
C ASN A 79 -10.55 -2.41 -19.85
N THR A 80 -9.49 -3.21 -19.75
CA THR A 80 -8.36 -2.93 -18.84
C THR A 80 -7.61 -1.69 -19.29
N LEU A 81 -7.25 -0.85 -18.33
CA LEU A 81 -6.37 0.31 -18.51
C LEU A 81 -5.03 -0.01 -17.87
N ASP A 82 -3.95 0.08 -18.65
CA ASP A 82 -2.61 -0.32 -18.22
C ASP A 82 -1.62 0.84 -18.29
N PHE A 83 -1.12 1.25 -17.13
CA PHE A 83 -0.04 2.21 -16.90
C PHE A 83 1.12 1.54 -16.14
N SER A 84 1.25 0.22 -16.19
CA SER A 84 2.34 -0.49 -15.53
C SER A 84 3.68 0.04 -16.02
N HIS A 85 4.60 0.32 -15.10
CA HIS A 85 5.92 0.93 -15.37
C HIS A 85 5.89 2.28 -16.10
N ALA A 86 4.73 2.95 -16.18
CA ALA A 86 4.65 4.29 -16.71
C ALA A 86 5.31 5.30 -15.75
N ILE A 87 5.83 6.39 -16.32
CA ILE A 87 6.31 7.56 -15.61
C ILE A 87 5.37 8.71 -15.93
N ILE A 88 4.64 9.19 -14.94
CA ILE A 88 3.77 10.37 -15.00
C ILE A 88 4.42 11.42 -14.10
N ARG A 89 4.98 12.49 -14.66
CA ARG A 89 5.80 13.45 -13.89
C ARG A 89 4.99 14.27 -12.89
N LYS A 90 3.72 14.51 -13.18
CA LYS A 90 2.78 15.29 -12.38
C LYS A 90 1.60 14.40 -12.00
N ASP A 91 0.38 14.86 -12.21
CA ASP A 91 -0.83 14.24 -11.66
C ASP A 91 -1.40 13.17 -12.60
N ALA A 92 -2.07 12.20 -11.98
CA ALA A 92 -2.77 11.12 -12.64
C ALA A 92 -4.25 11.15 -12.18
N LEU A 93 -5.10 11.76 -13.00
CA LEU A 93 -6.48 12.10 -12.68
C LEU A 93 -7.45 11.07 -13.25
N PHE A 94 -8.26 10.46 -12.39
CA PHE A 94 -9.24 9.41 -12.69
C PHE A 94 -10.56 9.64 -11.94
N GLU A 95 -10.84 10.87 -11.53
CA GLU A 95 -12.03 11.21 -10.75
C GLU A 95 -13.30 10.84 -11.51
N GLY A 96 -14.16 10.02 -10.90
CA GLY A 96 -15.39 9.53 -11.51
C GLY A 96 -15.18 8.65 -12.76
N ALA A 97 -13.95 8.23 -13.08
CA ALA A 97 -13.69 7.36 -14.21
C ALA A 97 -14.37 5.99 -14.03
N MET A 98 -14.85 5.40 -15.11
CA MET A 98 -15.47 4.07 -15.15
C MET A 98 -14.60 3.13 -15.99
N ILE A 99 -13.78 2.32 -15.33
CA ILE A 99 -12.90 1.33 -15.94
C ILE A 99 -13.56 -0.05 -15.79
N GLY A 100 -13.98 -0.67 -16.88
CA GLY A 100 -14.68 -1.96 -16.88
C GLY A 100 -13.77 -3.16 -16.58
N GLY A 101 -12.48 -3.03 -16.90
CA GLY A 101 -11.46 -4.04 -16.64
C GLY A 101 -10.66 -3.79 -15.36
N ASP A 102 -9.39 -4.18 -15.41
CA ASP A 102 -8.41 -3.87 -14.37
C ASP A 102 -7.85 -2.45 -14.60
N ALA A 103 -7.44 -1.77 -13.54
CA ALA A 103 -6.65 -0.54 -13.57
C ALA A 103 -5.25 -0.87 -13.05
N LEU A 104 -4.28 -0.94 -13.95
CA LEU A 104 -2.93 -1.43 -13.67
C LEU A 104 -1.92 -0.29 -13.63
N PHE A 105 -1.23 -0.14 -12.51
CA PHE A 105 -0.18 0.84 -12.23
C PHE A 105 1.02 0.14 -11.56
N GLU A 106 1.21 -1.14 -11.82
CA GLU A 106 2.29 -1.94 -11.24
C GLU A 106 3.65 -1.34 -11.62
N GLY A 107 4.45 -0.95 -10.63
CA GLY A 107 5.75 -0.31 -10.81
C GLY A 107 5.70 1.07 -11.48
N ALA A 108 4.53 1.72 -11.55
CA ALA A 108 4.40 3.07 -12.08
C ALA A 108 5.02 4.12 -11.14
N MET A 109 5.52 5.21 -11.71
CA MET A 109 6.01 6.37 -10.98
C MET A 109 5.13 7.58 -11.28
N ILE A 110 4.42 8.09 -10.27
CA ILE A 110 3.56 9.26 -10.35
C ILE A 110 4.18 10.35 -9.47
N GLY A 111 4.64 11.43 -10.10
CA GLY A 111 5.36 12.51 -9.41
C GLY A 111 4.45 13.50 -8.68
N GLY A 112 3.16 13.52 -9.02
CA GLY A 112 2.12 14.27 -8.34
C GLY A 112 1.09 13.37 -7.68
N ASP A 113 -0.16 13.81 -7.71
CA ASP A 113 -1.28 13.15 -7.05
C ASP A 113 -1.89 12.05 -7.95
N ALA A 114 -2.38 10.98 -7.34
CA ALA A 114 -3.11 9.89 -7.98
C ALA A 114 -4.57 9.90 -7.50
N LEU A 115 -5.46 10.49 -8.30
CA LEU A 115 -6.81 10.83 -7.90
C LEU A 115 -7.84 9.87 -8.52
N PHE A 116 -8.44 9.00 -7.71
CA PHE A 116 -9.47 8.03 -8.08
C PHE A 116 -10.80 8.29 -7.36
N GLU A 117 -11.03 9.52 -6.91
CA GLU A 117 -12.23 9.90 -6.17
C GLU A 117 -13.50 9.59 -6.98
N GLY A 118 -14.39 8.77 -6.42
CA GLY A 118 -15.62 8.33 -7.08
C GLY A 118 -15.44 7.40 -8.29
N ALA A 119 -14.21 6.96 -8.59
CA ALA A 119 -13.94 6.05 -9.71
C ALA A 119 -14.60 4.68 -9.50
N THR A 120 -14.99 4.04 -10.59
CA THR A 120 -15.51 2.66 -10.60
C THR A 120 -14.58 1.79 -11.42
N ILE A 121 -13.93 0.83 -10.77
CA ILE A 121 -13.03 -0.15 -11.37
C ILE A 121 -13.74 -1.51 -11.32
N GLY A 122 -14.02 -2.09 -12.48
CA GLY A 122 -14.85 -3.29 -12.64
C GLY A 122 -14.19 -4.55 -12.12
N ARG A 123 -12.86 -4.58 -12.03
CA ARG A 123 -12.07 -5.71 -11.54
C ARG A 123 -11.02 -5.27 -10.52
N ASP A 124 -9.73 -5.40 -10.83
CA ASP A 124 -8.63 -5.14 -9.90
C ASP A 124 -8.04 -3.73 -10.09
N ALA A 125 -7.71 -3.06 -8.99
CA ALA A 125 -6.86 -1.87 -8.95
C ALA A 125 -5.48 -2.29 -8.42
N ARG A 126 -4.45 -2.23 -9.26
CA ARG A 126 -3.12 -2.76 -8.93
C ARG A 126 -2.05 -1.69 -8.98
N PHE A 127 -1.43 -1.41 -7.85
CA PHE A 127 -0.39 -0.41 -7.63
C PHE A 127 0.83 -1.05 -6.96
N GLY A 128 1.05 -2.36 -7.15
CA GLY A 128 2.21 -3.04 -6.59
C GLY A 128 3.50 -2.37 -7.06
N GLU A 129 4.44 -2.13 -6.16
CA GLU A 129 5.71 -1.44 -6.43
C GLU A 129 5.59 -0.01 -7.00
N ALA A 130 4.39 0.56 -7.05
CA ALA A 130 4.19 1.92 -7.53
C ALA A 130 4.79 2.94 -6.56
N THR A 131 5.29 4.05 -7.10
CA THR A 131 5.73 5.20 -6.31
C THR A 131 4.83 6.39 -6.65
N ILE A 132 4.08 6.88 -5.66
CA ILE A 132 3.23 8.07 -5.76
C ILE A 132 3.82 9.10 -4.82
N LEU A 133 4.37 10.20 -5.35
CA LEU A 133 5.01 11.23 -4.54
C LEU A 133 3.98 12.19 -3.91
N GLY A 134 2.80 12.31 -4.50
CA GLY A 134 1.68 13.10 -3.99
C GLY A 134 0.68 12.30 -3.16
N ASP A 135 -0.56 12.76 -3.19
CA ASP A 135 -1.70 12.13 -2.54
C ASP A 135 -2.20 10.91 -3.35
N ALA A 136 -2.73 9.90 -2.67
CA ALA A 136 -3.40 8.76 -3.28
C ALA A 136 -4.84 8.68 -2.76
N LEU A 137 -5.79 9.23 -3.53
CA LEU A 137 -7.17 9.45 -3.09
C LEU A 137 -8.15 8.52 -3.81
N PHE A 138 -8.72 7.57 -3.07
CA PHE A 138 -9.72 6.60 -3.56
C PHE A 138 -11.06 6.78 -2.83
N GLY A 139 -11.34 7.96 -2.28
CA GLY A 139 -12.59 8.25 -1.60
C GLY A 139 -13.79 8.03 -2.51
N ARG A 140 -14.84 7.40 -1.98
CA ARG A 140 -16.05 7.04 -2.73
C ARG A 140 -15.85 6.12 -3.94
N ALA A 141 -14.64 5.57 -4.15
CA ALA A 141 -14.40 4.64 -5.25
C ALA A 141 -15.11 3.29 -5.02
N ARG A 142 -15.38 2.58 -6.12
CA ARG A 142 -15.91 1.22 -6.15
C ARG A 142 -14.93 0.30 -6.87
N ILE A 143 -14.52 -0.79 -6.23
CA ILE A 143 -13.57 -1.74 -6.80
C ILE A 143 -14.20 -3.14 -6.85
N GLY A 144 -14.30 -3.70 -8.04
CA GLY A 144 -15.04 -4.93 -8.29
C GLY A 144 -14.40 -6.19 -7.72
N ARG A 145 -13.09 -6.18 -7.43
CA ARG A 145 -12.36 -7.32 -6.85
C ARG A 145 -11.29 -6.87 -5.87
N TYR A 146 -10.05 -6.69 -6.31
CA TYR A 146 -8.90 -6.44 -5.42
C TYR A 146 -8.33 -5.04 -5.57
N ALA A 147 -7.82 -4.48 -4.48
CA ALA A 147 -7.05 -3.23 -4.45
C ALA A 147 -5.70 -3.52 -3.80
N LEU A 148 -4.63 -3.56 -4.59
CA LEU A 148 -3.33 -4.09 -4.20
C LEU A 148 -2.24 -3.02 -4.30
N PHE A 149 -1.63 -2.65 -3.18
CA PHE A 149 -0.58 -1.62 -3.07
C PHE A 149 0.74 -2.23 -2.56
N GLY A 150 0.96 -3.52 -2.81
CA GLY A 150 2.08 -4.27 -2.26
C GLY A 150 3.43 -3.64 -2.62
N ARG A 151 4.31 -3.36 -1.66
CA ARG A 151 5.60 -2.67 -1.86
C ARG A 151 5.50 -1.26 -2.48
N ALA A 152 4.32 -0.66 -2.53
CA ALA A 152 4.18 0.71 -3.02
C ALA A 152 4.81 1.73 -2.05
N LYS A 153 5.10 2.93 -2.56
CA LYS A 153 5.51 4.09 -1.77
C LYS A 153 4.52 5.22 -2.01
N ILE A 154 3.98 5.79 -0.93
CA ILE A 154 3.02 6.89 -1.02
C ILE A 154 3.50 8.06 -0.16
N GLY A 155 3.69 9.21 -0.81
CA GLY A 155 4.44 10.35 -0.30
C GLY A 155 3.64 11.29 0.60
N LYS A 156 2.33 11.40 0.42
CA LYS A 156 1.53 12.34 1.22
C LYS A 156 0.30 11.69 1.84
N ILE A 157 -0.90 12.14 1.46
CA ILE A 157 -2.16 11.73 2.07
C ILE A 157 -2.69 10.50 1.35
N VAL A 158 -3.22 9.57 2.13
CA VAL A 158 -3.88 8.37 1.62
C VAL A 158 -5.31 8.32 2.11
N ASN A 159 -6.26 8.25 1.18
CA ASN A 159 -7.66 8.06 1.49
C ASN A 159 -8.20 6.79 0.79
N PHE A 160 -8.64 5.81 1.57
CA PHE A 160 -9.34 4.61 1.10
C PHE A 160 -10.73 4.47 1.70
N ASP A 161 -11.47 5.58 1.80
CA ASP A 161 -12.91 5.59 2.08
C ASP A 161 -13.73 5.10 0.87
N LEU A 162 -13.39 3.89 0.43
CA LEU A 162 -14.08 3.15 -0.60
C LEU A 162 -15.54 3.00 -0.22
N THR A 163 -16.41 3.27 -1.19
CA THR A 163 -17.84 2.94 -1.10
C THR A 163 -18.04 1.43 -1.14
N GLU A 164 -17.30 0.74 -2.02
CA GLU A 164 -17.43 -0.70 -2.18
C GLU A 164 -16.09 -1.32 -2.59
N ILE A 165 -15.78 -2.46 -2.00
CA ILE A 165 -14.80 -3.41 -2.53
C ILE A 165 -15.33 -4.82 -2.30
N LYS A 166 -15.43 -5.62 -3.36
CA LYS A 166 -16.00 -6.98 -3.25
C LYS A 166 -14.99 -8.02 -2.77
N GLY A 167 -13.71 -7.78 -3.03
CA GLY A 167 -12.61 -8.63 -2.58
C GLY A 167 -11.80 -7.95 -1.48
N THR A 168 -10.50 -7.83 -1.70
CA THR A 168 -9.51 -7.52 -0.67
C THR A 168 -8.81 -6.20 -0.92
N LEU A 169 -8.39 -5.55 0.16
CA LEU A 169 -7.55 -4.36 0.15
C LEU A 169 -6.25 -4.70 0.87
N SER A 170 -5.10 -4.52 0.22
CA SER A 170 -3.81 -4.88 0.79
C SER A 170 -2.74 -3.81 0.58
N PHE A 171 -2.10 -3.44 1.69
CA PHE A 171 -0.93 -2.55 1.79
C PHE A 171 0.31 -3.28 2.31
N LYS A 172 0.52 -4.53 1.86
CA LYS A 172 1.69 -5.30 2.29
C LYS A 172 2.98 -4.63 1.86
N ASP A 173 3.84 -4.38 2.83
CA ASP A 173 5.16 -3.78 2.63
C ASP A 173 5.10 -2.40 1.96
N THR A 174 3.93 -1.75 2.00
CA THR A 174 3.75 -0.37 1.53
C THR A 174 4.44 0.58 2.49
N THR A 175 5.18 1.55 1.94
CA THR A 175 5.76 2.64 2.72
C THR A 175 4.86 3.86 2.63
N PHE A 176 4.46 4.38 3.79
CA PHE A 176 3.70 5.62 3.92
C PHE A 176 4.60 6.65 4.59
N GLU A 177 4.74 7.83 3.99
CA GLU A 177 5.44 8.93 4.65
C GLU A 177 4.63 9.50 5.83
N ASN A 178 3.30 9.55 5.69
CA ASN A 178 2.40 10.02 6.73
C ASN A 178 1.85 8.84 7.59
N PRO A 179 2.14 8.80 8.90
CA PRO A 179 1.61 7.78 9.80
C PRO A 179 0.07 7.78 9.95
N GLU A 180 -0.59 8.93 9.86
CA GLU A 180 -2.06 9.01 9.93
C GLU A 180 -2.70 8.31 8.73
N SER A 181 -2.10 8.52 7.55
CA SER A 181 -2.47 7.84 6.31
C SER A 181 -2.25 6.32 6.40
N GLN A 182 -1.11 5.88 6.96
CA GLN A 182 -0.86 4.46 7.23
C GLN A 182 -1.94 3.87 8.16
N GLU A 183 -2.28 4.58 9.23
CA GLU A 183 -3.29 4.14 10.19
C GLU A 183 -4.66 3.97 9.52
N HIS A 184 -5.10 4.98 8.78
CA HIS A 184 -6.41 4.98 8.13
C HIS A 184 -6.53 3.85 7.10
N ALA A 185 -5.54 3.74 6.20
CA ALA A 185 -5.49 2.71 5.17
C ALA A 185 -5.44 1.29 5.76
N CYS A 186 -4.56 1.04 6.73
CA CYS A 186 -4.43 -0.27 7.37
C CYS A 186 -5.66 -0.64 8.20
N ARG A 187 -6.33 0.32 8.84
CA ARG A 187 -7.59 0.07 9.55
C ARG A 187 -8.68 -0.39 8.58
N LYS A 188 -8.81 0.26 7.42
CA LYS A 188 -9.77 -0.14 6.38
C LYS A 188 -9.47 -1.55 5.88
N ALA A 189 -8.21 -1.84 5.53
CA ALA A 189 -7.77 -3.16 5.08
C ALA A 189 -8.07 -4.24 6.13
N LYS A 190 -7.67 -4.03 7.39
CA LYS A 190 -7.96 -4.92 8.52
C LYS A 190 -9.45 -5.26 8.62
N ASN A 191 -10.32 -4.24 8.55
CA ASN A 191 -11.76 -4.45 8.66
C ASN A 191 -12.34 -5.25 7.48
N ILE A 192 -11.79 -5.10 6.28
CA ILE A 192 -12.17 -5.91 5.10
C ILE A 192 -11.75 -7.37 5.32
N TRP A 193 -10.51 -7.60 5.71
CA TRP A 193 -10.00 -8.96 5.96
C TRP A 193 -10.72 -9.66 7.11
N ALA A 194 -11.08 -8.93 8.18
CA ALA A 194 -11.88 -9.47 9.27
C ALA A 194 -13.26 -9.97 8.79
N LYS A 195 -13.91 -9.25 7.85
CA LYS A 195 -15.17 -9.68 7.25
C LYS A 195 -15.02 -10.92 6.35
N LEU A 196 -13.86 -11.07 5.72
CA LEU A 196 -13.54 -12.24 4.88
C LEU A 196 -13.11 -13.47 5.70
N GLY A 197 -12.80 -13.30 6.99
CA GLY A 197 -12.38 -14.38 7.88
C GLY A 197 -10.89 -14.76 7.78
N ASP A 198 -10.08 -14.02 7.04
CA ASP A 198 -8.64 -14.26 6.95
C ASP A 198 -7.90 -13.59 8.11
N ARG A 199 -7.64 -14.37 9.16
CA ARG A 199 -6.96 -13.91 10.37
C ARG A 199 -5.49 -13.54 10.14
N VAL A 200 -4.83 -14.12 9.14
CA VAL A 200 -3.41 -13.84 8.87
C VAL A 200 -3.27 -12.44 8.31
N GLU A 201 -4.09 -12.12 7.30
CA GLU A 201 -4.11 -10.81 6.66
C GLU A 201 -4.69 -9.73 7.58
N GLU A 202 -5.75 -10.04 8.33
CA GLU A 202 -6.28 -9.16 9.36
C GLU A 202 -5.20 -8.77 10.37
N ASN A 203 -4.44 -9.75 10.88
CA ASN A 203 -3.39 -9.51 11.87
C ASN A 203 -2.23 -8.69 11.29
N TYR A 204 -1.85 -8.92 10.03
CA TYR A 204 -0.84 -8.11 9.36
C TYR A 204 -1.25 -6.63 9.35
N HIS A 205 -2.44 -6.32 8.84
CA HIS A 205 -2.91 -4.94 8.75
C HIS A 205 -3.21 -4.32 10.12
N HIS A 206 -3.62 -5.13 11.10
CA HIS A 206 -3.73 -4.67 12.48
C HIS A 206 -2.39 -4.26 13.08
N TYR A 207 -1.34 -5.05 12.86
CA TYR A 207 0.00 -4.69 13.32
C TYR A 207 0.45 -3.36 12.71
N SER A 208 0.28 -3.19 11.40
CA SER A 208 0.63 -1.95 10.71
C SER A 208 -0.19 -0.74 11.16
N GLU A 209 -1.49 -0.90 11.45
CA GLU A 209 -2.33 0.13 12.06
C GLU A 209 -1.78 0.57 13.44
N MET A 210 -1.41 -0.39 14.29
CA MET A 210 -0.91 -0.11 15.64
C MET A 210 0.48 0.53 15.61
N GLU A 211 1.34 0.12 14.68
CA GLU A 211 2.62 0.77 14.45
C GLU A 211 2.46 2.23 14.05
N ALA A 212 1.50 2.51 13.16
CA ALA A 212 1.16 3.85 12.71
C ALA A 212 0.65 4.74 13.86
N LYS A 213 -0.27 4.23 14.68
CA LYS A 213 -0.75 4.90 15.91
C LYS A 213 0.39 5.25 16.86
N ARG A 214 1.34 4.34 17.05
CA ARG A 214 2.51 4.59 17.91
C ARG A 214 3.39 5.70 17.35
N LYS A 215 3.62 5.74 16.03
CA LYS A 215 4.45 6.77 15.37
C LYS A 215 3.93 8.20 15.59
N GLN A 216 2.62 8.36 15.79
CA GLN A 216 1.96 9.65 16.04
C GLN A 216 2.03 10.12 17.50
N LYS A 217 2.39 9.25 18.45
CA LYS A 217 2.47 9.61 19.88
C LYS A 217 3.75 10.40 20.20
N ASN A 218 3.74 11.08 21.34
CA ASN A 218 4.92 11.74 21.89
C ASN A 218 6.10 10.74 22.03
N PRO A 219 7.36 11.19 21.79
CA PRO A 219 8.57 10.36 21.89
C PRO A 219 8.66 9.44 23.11
N ILE A 220 8.26 9.90 24.31
CA ILE A 220 8.33 9.09 25.54
C ILE A 220 7.41 7.87 25.44
N ILE A 221 6.16 8.07 25.03
CA ILE A 221 5.19 6.97 24.90
C ILE A 221 5.61 6.02 23.78
N LYS A 222 6.10 6.57 22.66
CA LYS A 222 6.62 5.79 21.54
C LYS A 222 7.76 4.85 21.96
N PHE A 223 8.63 5.31 22.86
CA PHE A 223 9.72 4.51 23.44
C PHE A 223 9.19 3.44 24.39
N LEU A 224 8.27 3.80 25.31
CA LEU A 224 7.68 2.86 26.27
C LEU A 224 6.85 1.75 25.60
N GLU A 225 6.32 1.97 24.39
CA GLU A 225 5.58 0.96 23.64
C GLU A 225 6.47 0.02 22.79
N LEU A 226 7.78 0.27 22.67
CA LEU A 226 8.70 -0.60 21.92
C LEU A 226 8.75 -2.05 22.44
N PRO A 227 8.81 -2.30 23.76
CA PRO A 227 8.74 -3.67 24.28
C PRO A 227 7.44 -4.36 23.86
N ILE A 228 6.31 -3.63 23.88
CA ILE A 228 5.01 -4.19 23.49
C ILE A 228 5.00 -4.59 22.01
N GLN A 229 5.58 -3.74 21.16
CA GLN A 229 5.74 -4.02 19.73
C GLN A 229 6.64 -5.23 19.47
N TYR A 230 7.80 -5.28 20.12
CA TYR A 230 8.81 -6.32 19.86
C TYR A 230 8.38 -7.69 20.40
N ILE A 231 7.89 -7.71 21.64
CA ILE A 231 7.54 -8.93 22.38
C ILE A 231 6.19 -9.47 21.89
N PHE A 232 5.14 -8.66 21.92
CA PHE A 232 3.78 -9.13 21.69
C PHE A 232 3.30 -8.89 20.25
N GLY A 233 3.98 -8.03 19.48
CA GLY A 233 3.50 -7.59 18.17
C GLY A 233 2.10 -7.00 18.26
N TYR A 234 1.78 -6.27 19.32
CA TYR A 234 0.42 -5.80 19.62
C TYR A 234 -0.63 -6.93 19.67
N GLY A 235 -0.25 -8.11 20.15
CA GLY A 235 -1.12 -9.27 20.26
C GLY A 235 -1.26 -10.10 18.98
N THR A 236 -0.48 -9.79 17.93
CA THR A 236 -0.44 -10.59 16.69
C THR A 236 0.59 -11.72 16.73
N LYS A 237 1.62 -11.61 17.60
CA LYS A 237 2.70 -12.60 17.70
C LYS A 237 2.53 -13.51 18.91
N ILE A 238 2.02 -14.72 18.68
CA ILE A 238 1.76 -15.67 19.77
C ILE A 238 3.03 -16.40 20.24
N LYS A 239 3.94 -16.75 19.32
CA LYS A 239 5.14 -17.56 19.64
C LYS A 239 6.10 -16.85 20.62
N PRO A 240 6.52 -15.58 20.39
CA PRO A 240 7.42 -14.91 21.33
C PRO A 240 6.77 -14.69 22.70
N THR A 241 5.45 -14.46 22.71
CA THR A 241 4.65 -14.37 23.94
C THR A 241 4.77 -15.65 24.77
N PHE A 242 4.60 -16.83 24.17
CA PHE A 242 4.79 -18.10 24.87
C PHE A 242 6.22 -18.32 25.34
N ILE A 243 7.22 -18.04 24.50
CA ILE A 243 8.64 -18.22 24.84
C ILE A 243 9.02 -17.37 26.07
N ILE A 244 8.63 -16.10 26.09
CA ILE A 244 8.93 -15.20 27.21
C ILE A 244 8.19 -15.64 28.48
N TRP A 245 6.94 -16.07 28.34
CA TRP A 245 6.20 -16.63 29.47
C TRP A 245 6.90 -17.86 30.06
N PHE A 246 7.29 -18.84 29.23
CA PHE A 246 8.04 -20.02 29.68
C PHE A 246 9.38 -19.64 30.32
N LEU A 247 10.10 -18.66 29.78
CA LEU A 247 11.37 -18.19 30.32
C LEU A 247 11.20 -17.55 31.71
N ILE A 248 10.18 -16.70 31.89
CA ILE A 248 9.86 -16.07 33.19
C ILE A 248 9.53 -17.13 34.23
N VAL A 249 8.70 -18.12 33.88
CA VAL A 249 8.34 -19.22 34.77
C VAL A 249 9.58 -20.04 35.14
N SER A 250 10.43 -20.37 34.17
CA SER A 250 11.62 -21.18 34.38
C SER A 250 12.65 -20.49 35.27
N VAL A 251 12.90 -19.20 35.04
CA VAL A 251 13.80 -18.39 35.88
C VAL A 251 13.27 -18.31 37.32
N SER A 252 11.97 -18.09 37.49
CA SER A 252 11.34 -18.01 38.82
C SER A 252 11.51 -19.32 39.60
N VAL A 253 11.33 -20.47 38.94
CA VAL A 253 11.52 -21.79 39.53
C VAL A 253 12.98 -22.04 39.90
N LEU A 254 13.93 -21.70 39.03
CA LEU A 254 15.36 -21.84 39.29
C LEU A 254 15.83 -20.96 40.45
N SER A 255 15.39 -19.70 40.50
CA SER A 255 15.69 -18.78 41.61
C SER A 255 15.16 -19.30 42.94
N PHE A 256 13.95 -19.88 42.96
CA PHE A 256 13.40 -20.51 44.15
C PHE A 256 14.25 -21.71 44.62
N TRP A 257 14.69 -22.56 43.69
CA TRP A 257 15.45 -23.77 43.99
C TRP A 257 16.88 -23.47 44.48
N ILE A 258 17.55 -22.48 43.90
CA ILE A 258 18.92 -22.06 44.28
C ILE A 258 18.92 -21.23 45.58
N GLY A 259 17.86 -20.45 45.82
CA GLY A 259 17.82 -19.46 46.91
C GLY A 259 17.53 -20.00 48.31
N ASN A 260 17.36 -21.33 48.52
CA ASN A 260 17.04 -21.93 49.82
C ASN A 260 15.95 -21.15 50.62
N GLY A 261 14.91 -20.67 49.94
CA GLY A 261 13.80 -19.94 50.59
C GLY A 261 14.08 -18.48 51.00
N ILE A 262 15.19 -17.86 50.57
CA ILE A 262 15.47 -16.43 50.75
C ILE A 262 15.42 -15.81 49.33
N TYR A 263 14.42 -15.04 48.90
CA TYR A 263 13.67 -13.96 49.56
C TYR A 263 12.17 -14.07 49.26
N GLN A 264 11.32 -14.16 50.28
CA GLN A 264 9.87 -14.04 50.11
C GLN A 264 9.53 -12.81 49.24
N LEU A 265 10.17 -11.67 49.47
CA LEU A 265 9.89 -10.42 48.73
C LEU A 265 10.13 -10.52 47.21
N VAL A 266 11.25 -11.09 46.78
CA VAL A 266 11.58 -11.23 45.34
C VAL A 266 10.65 -12.25 44.68
N SER A 267 10.36 -13.35 45.37
CA SER A 267 9.39 -14.35 44.89
C SER A 267 7.97 -13.78 44.79
N TYR A 268 7.56 -12.93 45.74
CA TYR A 268 6.26 -12.25 45.71
C TYR A 268 6.20 -11.24 44.56
N ILE A 269 7.25 -10.46 44.32
CA ILE A 269 7.31 -9.52 43.20
C ILE A 269 7.23 -10.26 41.86
N LEU A 270 7.99 -11.35 41.69
CA LEU A 270 7.93 -12.17 40.49
C LEU A 270 6.56 -12.85 40.31
N ALA A 271 5.94 -13.32 41.39
CA ALA A 271 4.60 -13.89 41.36
C ALA A 271 3.52 -12.85 41.00
N ILE A 272 3.63 -11.63 41.51
CA ILE A 272 2.75 -10.51 41.16
C ILE A 272 2.93 -10.13 39.68
N ILE A 273 4.17 -10.05 39.19
CA ILE A 273 4.45 -9.79 37.77
C ILE A 273 3.86 -10.93 36.92
N ALA A 274 4.05 -12.19 37.30
CA ALA A 274 3.49 -13.34 36.60
C ALA A 274 1.95 -13.33 36.61
N ALA A 275 1.32 -12.93 37.73
CA ALA A 275 -0.13 -12.81 37.83
C ALA A 275 -0.69 -11.63 37.01
N ILE A 276 -0.03 -10.46 37.01
CA ILE A 276 -0.39 -9.31 36.17
C ILE A 276 -0.24 -9.67 34.70
N MET A 277 0.87 -10.33 34.34
CA MET A 277 1.12 -10.81 32.97
C MET A 277 0.12 -11.89 32.57
N GLY A 278 -0.25 -12.80 33.47
CA GLY A 278 -1.29 -13.80 33.27
C GLY A 278 -2.68 -13.18 33.11
N ALA A 279 -3.02 -12.17 33.90
CA ALA A 279 -4.27 -11.42 33.77
C ALA A 279 -4.30 -10.61 32.48
N LEU A 280 -3.23 -9.90 32.12
CA LEU A 280 -3.09 -9.23 30.82
C LEU A 280 -3.21 -10.23 29.67
N PHE A 281 -2.58 -11.40 29.79
CA PHE A 281 -2.70 -12.49 28.83
C PHE A 281 -4.15 -12.93 28.70
N VAL A 282 -4.83 -13.29 29.79
CA VAL A 282 -6.24 -13.70 29.76
C VAL A 282 -7.13 -12.58 29.20
N THR A 283 -6.88 -11.32 29.55
CA THR A 283 -7.74 -10.21 29.12
C THR A 283 -7.55 -9.90 27.63
N ILE A 284 -6.32 -9.93 27.13
CA ILE A 284 -5.99 -9.73 25.70
C ILE A 284 -6.38 -10.95 24.87
N PHE A 285 -6.14 -12.16 25.39
CA PHE A 285 -6.42 -13.44 24.73
C PHE A 285 -7.92 -13.75 24.71
N ALA A 286 -8.62 -13.66 25.85
CA ALA A 286 -10.06 -13.92 25.94
C ALA A 286 -10.89 -12.90 25.15
N ARG A 287 -10.47 -11.63 25.06
CA ARG A 287 -11.15 -10.65 24.19
C ARG A 287 -11.01 -10.95 22.69
N ARG A 288 -9.92 -11.61 22.28
CA ARG A 288 -9.54 -11.71 20.85
C ARG A 288 -9.72 -13.12 20.25
N TYR A 289 -9.54 -14.17 21.04
CA TYR A 289 -9.56 -15.57 20.56
C TYR A 289 -10.77 -16.38 21.05
N MET A 290 -11.60 -15.86 21.95
CA MET A 290 -12.87 -16.48 22.38
C MET A 290 -14.11 -15.82 21.75
N ARG A 291 -13.93 -15.06 20.67
CA ARG A 291 -14.98 -14.55 19.78
C ARG A 291 -14.70 -15.00 18.36
#